data_AF-A0A0V0TD70-F1
#
_entry.id   AF-A0A0V0TD70-F1
#
_cell.length_a   1.000
_cell.length_b   1.000
_cell.length_c   1.000
_cell.angle_alpha   90.00
_cell.angle_beta   90.00
_cell.angle_gamma   90.00
#
_symmetry.space_group_name_H-M   'P 1'
#
loop_
_entity.id
_entity.type
_entity.pdbx_description
1 polymer ?
#
loop_
_entity_poly.entity_id
_entity_poly.type
_entity_poly.pdbx_seq_one_letter_code
_entity_poly.pdbx_strand_id
1 'polypeptide(L)'
;MDNLAQRRAAQVRWFKTAMENMEAALDGNAETRQICFAILVDTWSRYDEIITQLLDSVMDQKAIDIYTEERETVCADITEFKIKVENKERELVAQANALCQSLKPLARTCDFQKWR
;
A
#
# COMPACT_ATOMS: atom_id res chain seq x y z
N MET A 1 -30.00 5.69 -3.99
CA MET A 1 -28.92 5.89 -4.98
C MET A 1 -28.04 7.09 -4.64
N ASP A 2 -28.61 8.29 -4.47
CA ASP A 2 -27.82 9.53 -4.28
C ASP A 2 -26.86 9.51 -3.07
N ASN A 3 -27.31 9.03 -1.91
CA ASN A 3 -26.45 8.89 -0.73
C ASN A 3 -25.26 7.93 -0.99
N LEU A 4 -25.49 6.84 -1.74
CA LEU A 4 -24.45 5.84 -2.01
C LEU A 4 -23.43 6.38 -3.04
N ALA A 5 -23.91 7.09 -4.08
CA ALA A 5 -23.04 7.77 -5.04
C ALA A 5 -22.19 8.88 -4.38
N GLN A 6 -22.77 9.64 -3.45
CA GLN A 6 -22.04 10.63 -2.66
C GLN A 6 -20.97 9.98 -1.77
N ARG A 7 -21.32 8.89 -1.07
CA ARG A 7 -20.36 8.10 -0.26
C ARG A 7 -19.23 7.54 -1.12
N ARG A 8 -19.54 7.00 -2.30
CA ARG A 8 -18.56 6.53 -3.30
C ARG A 8 -17.59 7.65 -3.67
N ALA A 9 -18.08 8.83 -4.04
CA ALA A 9 -17.24 9.97 -4.37
C ALA A 9 -16.37 10.47 -3.19
N ALA A 10 -16.87 10.37 -1.96
CA ALA A 10 -16.06 10.63 -0.77
C ALA A 10 -14.95 9.58 -0.58
N GLN A 11 -15.26 8.29 -0.74
CA GLN A 11 -14.28 7.22 -0.64
C GLN A 11 -13.18 7.33 -1.69
N VAL A 12 -13.50 7.66 -2.94
CA VAL A 12 -12.49 7.88 -3.99
C VAL A 12 -11.51 8.98 -3.61
N ARG A 13 -12.00 10.06 -2.97
CA ARG A 13 -11.13 11.15 -2.49
C ARG A 13 -10.24 10.69 -1.34
N TRP A 14 -10.80 9.96 -0.37
CA TRP A 14 -10.00 9.40 0.72
C TRP A 14 -8.99 8.38 0.23
N PHE A 15 -9.33 7.59 -0.78
CA PHE A 15 -8.44 6.62 -1.39
C PHE A 15 -7.22 7.30 -2.02
N LYS A 16 -7.44 8.40 -2.78
CA LYS A 16 -6.34 9.22 -3.32
C LYS A 16 -5.42 9.75 -2.22
N THR A 17 -5.99 10.31 -1.16
CA THR A 17 -5.19 10.78 -0.01
C THR A 17 -4.44 9.64 0.68
N ALA A 18 -5.04 8.45 0.80
CA ALA A 18 -4.38 7.29 1.37
C ALA A 18 -3.21 6.81 0.49
N MET A 19 -3.34 6.87 -0.83
CA MET A 19 -2.24 6.57 -1.77
C MET A 19 -1.10 7.59 -1.64
N GLU A 20 -1.41 8.88 -1.58
CA GLU A 20 -0.41 9.94 -1.38
C GLU A 20 0.36 9.75 -0.05
N ASN A 21 -0.36 9.43 1.02
CA ASN A 21 0.24 9.12 2.31
C ASN A 21 1.09 7.85 2.27
N MET A 22 0.64 6.81 1.56
CA MET A 22 1.40 5.57 1.37
C MET A 22 2.69 5.83 0.58
N GLU A 23 2.63 6.63 -0.48
CA GLU A 23 3.80 7.02 -1.28
C GLU A 23 4.83 7.75 -0.41
N ALA A 24 4.39 8.74 0.38
CA ALA A 24 5.27 9.44 1.32
C ALA A 24 5.84 8.50 2.40
N ALA A 25 5.06 7.51 2.84
CA ALA A 25 5.48 6.54 3.82
C ALA A 25 6.53 5.56 3.30
N LEU A 26 6.67 5.34 1.98
CA LEU A 26 7.65 4.40 1.42
C LEU A 26 9.08 4.68 1.89
N ASP A 27 9.44 5.96 2.07
CA ASP A 27 10.74 6.38 2.58
C ASP A 27 10.78 6.58 4.10
N GLY A 28 9.65 6.37 4.77
CA GLY A 28 9.53 6.38 6.22
C GLY A 28 10.07 5.11 6.89
N ASN A 29 9.87 5.00 8.19
CA ASN A 29 10.21 3.79 8.94
C ASN A 29 9.18 2.66 8.71
N ALA A 30 9.49 1.45 9.17
CA ALA A 30 8.64 0.27 8.98
C ALA A 30 7.23 0.43 9.58
N GLU A 31 7.12 1.05 10.76
CA GLU A 31 5.84 1.28 11.42
C GLU A 31 4.96 2.24 10.60
N THR A 32 5.52 3.36 10.12
CA THR A 32 4.80 4.31 9.26
C THR A 32 4.32 3.65 7.97
N ARG A 33 5.14 2.83 7.30
CA ARG A 33 4.71 2.08 6.11
C ARG A 33 3.57 1.13 6.40
N GLN A 34 3.66 0.37 7.49
CA GLN A 34 2.62 -0.59 7.88
C GLN A 34 1.29 0.09 8.21
N ILE A 35 1.32 1.20 8.96
CA ILE A 35 0.13 1.97 9.31
C ILE A 35 -0.52 2.56 8.04
N CYS A 36 0.26 3.21 7.18
CA CYS A 36 -0.27 3.78 5.95
C CYS A 36 -0.83 2.71 5.00
N PHE A 37 -0.17 1.55 4.91
CA PHE A 37 -0.65 0.44 4.10
C PHE A 37 -1.98 -0.13 4.63
N ALA A 38 -2.10 -0.29 5.94
CA ALA A 38 -3.35 -0.74 6.56
C ALA A 38 -4.51 0.23 6.28
N ILE A 39 -4.26 1.55 6.39
CA ILE A 39 -5.26 2.59 6.07
C ILE A 39 -5.65 2.53 4.59
N LEU A 40 -4.69 2.39 3.69
CA LEU A 40 -4.94 2.30 2.25
C LEU A 40 -5.81 1.08 1.91
N VAL A 41 -5.49 -0.08 2.48
CA VAL A 41 -6.27 -1.32 2.25
C VAL A 41 -7.67 -1.24 2.86
N ASP A 42 -7.84 -0.70 4.06
CA ASP A 42 -9.16 -0.48 4.67
C ASP A 42 -10.01 0.49 3.83
N THR A 43 -9.41 1.57 3.34
CA THR A 43 -10.10 2.56 2.48
C THR A 43 -10.54 1.92 1.16
N TRP A 44 -9.68 1.10 0.54
CA TRP A 44 -10.03 0.32 -0.64
C TRP A 44 -11.21 -0.62 -0.38
N SER A 45 -11.19 -1.39 0.72
CA SER A 45 -12.26 -2.33 1.05
C SER A 45 -13.62 -1.64 1.22
N ARG A 46 -13.64 -0.45 1.84
CA ARG A 46 -14.87 0.34 1.99
C ARG A 46 -15.39 0.87 0.66
N TYR A 47 -14.49 1.30 -0.23
CA TYR A 47 -14.85 1.69 -1.59
C TYR A 47 -15.44 0.50 -2.36
N ASP A 48 -14.78 -0.67 -2.31
CA ASP A 48 -15.18 -1.87 -3.05
C ASP A 48 -16.58 -2.36 -2.63
N GLU A 49 -16.90 -2.27 -1.34
CA GLU A 49 -18.25 -2.56 -0.83
C GLU A 49 -19.29 -1.59 -1.41
N ILE A 50 -19.01 -0.28 -1.39
CA ILE A 50 -19.93 0.75 -1.87
C ILE A 50 -20.15 0.65 -3.38
N ILE A 51 -19.09 0.44 -4.17
CA ILE A 51 -19.21 0.35 -5.62
C ILE A 51 -19.95 -0.93 -6.04
N THR A 52 -19.74 -2.04 -5.31
CA THR A 52 -20.50 -3.29 -5.53
C THR A 52 -21.99 -3.06 -5.27
N GLN A 53 -22.35 -2.43 -4.15
CA GLN A 53 -23.74 -2.08 -3.86
C GLN A 53 -24.37 -1.15 -4.92
N LEU A 54 -23.58 -0.21 -5.48
CA LEU A 54 -24.04 0.64 -6.58
C LEU A 54 -24.30 -0.17 -7.85
N LEU A 55 -23.37 -1.04 -8.23
CA LEU A 55 -23.49 -1.88 -9.42
C LEU A 55 -24.69 -2.84 -9.31
N ASP A 56 -24.97 -3.37 -8.12
CA ASP A 56 -26.12 -4.24 -7.87
C ASP A 56 -27.48 -3.50 -7.92
N SER A 57 -27.49 -2.17 -7.74
CA SER A 57 -28.72 -1.37 -7.63
C SER A 57 -28.99 -0.44 -8.82
N VAL A 58 -27.99 -0.17 -9.67
CA VAL A 58 -28.17 0.61 -10.89
C VAL A 58 -28.78 -0.26 -12.00
N MET A 59 -29.78 0.28 -12.70
CA MET A 59 -30.31 -0.32 -13.93
C MET A 59 -29.88 0.44 -15.20
N ASP A 60 -29.36 1.66 -15.05
CA ASP A 60 -28.88 2.47 -16.16
C ASP A 60 -27.51 1.97 -16.64
N GLN A 61 -27.46 1.46 -17.88
CA GLN A 61 -26.25 0.86 -18.45
C GLN A 61 -25.07 1.84 -18.44
N LYS A 62 -25.31 3.13 -18.72
CA LYS A 62 -24.24 4.13 -18.75
C LYS A 62 -23.62 4.32 -17.37
N ALA A 63 -24.42 4.36 -16.30
CA ALA A 63 -23.90 4.39 -14.94
C ALA A 63 -23.16 3.09 -14.56
N ILE A 64 -23.62 1.93 -15.02
CA ILE A 64 -22.90 0.65 -14.83
C ILE A 64 -21.51 0.72 -15.45
N ASP A 65 -21.42 1.19 -16.70
CA ASP A 65 -20.14 1.30 -17.42
C ASP A 65 -19.17 2.22 -16.66
N ILE A 66 -19.63 3.40 -16.24
CA ILE A 66 -18.83 4.37 -15.46
C ILE A 66 -18.32 3.77 -14.14
N TYR A 67 -19.19 3.07 -13.41
CA TYR A 67 -18.82 2.50 -12.11
C TYR A 67 -17.89 1.30 -12.25
N THR A 68 -18.03 0.53 -13.32
CA THR A 68 -17.13 -0.59 -13.64
C THR A 68 -15.74 -0.07 -14.01
N GLU A 69 -15.66 0.90 -14.92
CA GLU A 69 -14.39 1.50 -15.34
C GLU A 69 -13.64 2.14 -14.15
N GLU A 70 -14.35 2.84 -13.27
CA GLU A 70 -13.70 3.38 -12.07
C GLU A 70 -13.22 2.26 -11.14
N ARG A 71 -14.02 1.22 -10.91
CA ARG A 71 -13.60 0.08 -10.07
C ARG A 71 -12.33 -0.57 -10.63
N GLU A 72 -12.24 -0.76 -11.94
CA GLU A 72 -11.07 -1.32 -12.61
C GLU A 72 -9.84 -0.41 -12.43
N THR A 73 -10.01 0.90 -12.61
CA THR A 73 -8.94 1.88 -12.41
C THR A 73 -8.42 1.85 -10.97
N VAL A 74 -9.31 1.94 -9.99
CA VAL A 74 -8.93 1.92 -8.56
C VAL A 74 -8.31 0.55 -8.17
N CYS A 75 -8.77 -0.54 -8.78
CA CYS A 75 -8.19 -1.88 -8.59
C CYS A 75 -6.76 -2.00 -9.14
N ALA A 76 -6.51 -1.38 -10.30
CA ALA A 76 -5.16 -1.29 -10.86
C ALA A 76 -4.23 -0.48 -9.95
N ASP A 77 -4.69 0.69 -9.50
CA ASP A 77 -3.96 1.59 -8.59
C ASP A 77 -3.56 0.88 -7.29
N ILE A 78 -4.50 0.22 -6.61
CA ILE A 78 -4.19 -0.49 -5.35
C ILE A 78 -3.21 -1.65 -5.58
N THR A 79 -3.32 -2.34 -6.73
CA THR A 79 -2.41 -3.44 -7.07
C THR A 79 -1.00 -2.94 -7.30
N GLU A 80 -0.84 -1.82 -8.01
CA GLU A 80 0.45 -1.16 -8.20
C GLU A 80 1.07 -0.77 -6.84
N PHE A 81 0.29 -0.16 -5.95
CA PHE A 81 0.77 0.25 -4.63
C PHE A 81 1.19 -0.95 -3.76
N LYS A 82 0.44 -2.06 -3.80
CA LYS A 82 0.83 -3.30 -3.10
C LYS A 82 2.20 -3.79 -3.58
N ILE A 83 2.44 -3.81 -4.89
CA ILE A 83 3.72 -4.22 -5.48
C ILE A 83 4.84 -3.27 -5.05
N LYS A 84 4.61 -1.95 -5.07
CA LYS A 84 5.57 -0.93 -4.61
C LYS A 84 5.98 -1.16 -3.15
N VAL A 85 5.02 -1.39 -2.26
CA VAL A 85 5.27 -1.66 -0.84
C VAL A 85 6.10 -2.93 -0.66
N GLU A 86 5.71 -4.02 -1.30
CA GLU A 86 6.45 -5.28 -1.23
C GLU A 86 7.89 -5.15 -1.77
N ASN A 87 8.08 -4.44 -2.89
CA ASN A 87 9.39 -4.18 -3.46
C ASN A 87 10.25 -3.39 -2.47
N LYS A 88 9.72 -2.33 -1.87
CA LYS A 88 10.44 -1.52 -0.88
C LYS A 88 10.87 -2.36 0.33
N GLU A 89 9.99 -3.23 0.84
CA GLU A 89 10.35 -4.13 1.95
C GLU A 89 11.47 -5.11 1.54
N ARG A 90 11.40 -5.69 0.34
CA ARG A 90 12.46 -6.56 -0.19
C ARG A 90 13.80 -5.83 -0.30
N GLU A 91 13.80 -4.59 -0.80
CA GLU A 91 15.00 -3.76 -0.91
C GLU A 91 15.62 -3.46 0.45
N LEU A 92 14.80 -3.08 1.44
CA LEU A 92 15.29 -2.77 2.79
C LEU A 92 15.86 -4.01 3.48
N VAL A 93 15.23 -5.17 3.32
CA VAL A 93 15.77 -6.44 3.82
C VAL A 93 17.11 -6.78 3.15
N ALA A 94 17.22 -6.60 1.83
CA ALA A 94 18.47 -6.81 1.11
C ALA A 94 19.59 -5.87 1.60
N GLN A 95 19.27 -4.60 1.81
CA GLN A 95 20.22 -3.60 2.34
C GLN A 95 20.68 -3.97 3.76
N ALA A 96 19.76 -4.34 4.65
CA ALA A 96 20.10 -4.77 6.02
C ALA A 96 21.00 -6.02 6.01
N ASN A 97 20.71 -6.98 5.13
CA ASN A 97 21.53 -8.18 4.96
C ASN A 97 22.93 -7.86 4.44
N ALA A 98 23.05 -6.98 3.45
CA ALA A 98 24.34 -6.54 2.93
C ALA A 98 25.18 -5.82 3.99
N LEU A 99 24.55 -4.93 4.77
CA LEU A 99 25.20 -4.25 5.89
C LEU A 99 25.71 -5.26 6.93
N CYS A 100 24.88 -6.24 7.33
CA CYS A 100 25.27 -7.30 8.25
C CYS A 100 26.45 -8.13 7.72
N GLN A 101 26.47 -8.47 6.43
CA GLN A 101 27.59 -9.17 5.81
C GLN A 101 28.88 -8.34 5.81
N SER A 102 28.80 -7.03 5.62
CA SER A 102 29.95 -6.12 5.64
C SER A 102 30.56 -5.92 7.03
N LEU A 103 29.79 -6.15 8.10
CA LEU A 103 30.25 -6.04 9.50
C LEU A 103 30.92 -7.33 10.02
N LYS A 104 30.57 -8.50 9.46
CA LYS A 104 31.17 -9.80 9.83
C LYS A 104 32.71 -9.92 9.72
N PRO A 105 33.42 -9.21 8.82
CA PRO A 105 34.89 -9.26 8.76
C PRO A 105 35.57 -8.62 9.99
N LEU A 106 34.95 -7.63 10.65
CA LEU A 106 35.54 -6.95 11.81
C LEU A 106 35.57 -7.82 13.08
N ALA A 107 34.73 -8.86 13.17
CA ALA A 107 34.70 -9.76 14.33
C ALA A 107 35.77 -10.88 14.27
N ARG A 108 36.49 -11.03 13.14
CA ARG A 108 37.53 -12.07 12.98
C ARG A 108 38.94 -11.63 13.33
N THR A 109 39.18 -10.34 13.61
CA THR A 109 40.53 -9.82 13.92
C THR A 109 40.74 -9.48 15.40
N CYS A 110 39.79 -9.81 16.29
CA CYS A 110 40.08 -9.83 17.72
C CYS A 110 40.94 -11.07 18.05
N ASP A 111 42.24 -10.97 17.76
CA ASP A 111 43.28 -11.88 18.23
C ASP A 111 43.26 -11.92 19.77
N PHE A 112 42.53 -12.88 20.32
CA PHE A 112 42.59 -13.27 21.73
C PHE A 112 43.94 -13.90 22.13
N GLN A 113 44.93 -13.95 21.24
CA GLN A 113 46.29 -14.45 21.53
C GLN A 113 47.16 -13.48 22.34
N LYS A 114 46.66 -12.31 22.77
CA LYS A 114 47.44 -11.31 23.51
C LYS A 114 47.25 -11.29 25.03
N TRP A 115 46.36 -12.12 25.58
CA TRP A 115 46.25 -12.30 27.03
C TRP A 115 46.88 -13.64 27.39
N ARG A 116 48.20 -13.57 27.54
CA ARG A 116 49.11 -14.60 28.03
C ARG A 116 48.77 -14.95 29.49
#